data_AF-A0AAE0DN25-F1
#
_entry.id   AF-A0AAE0DN25-F1
#
_cell.length_a   1.000
_cell.length_b   1.000
_cell.length_c   1.000
_cell.angle_alpha   90.00
_cell.angle_beta   90.00
_cell.angle_gamma   90.00
#
_symmetry.space_group_name_H-M   'P 1'
#
loop_
_entity.id
_entity.type
_entity.pdbx_description
1 polymer ?
#
loop_
_entity_poly.entity_id
_entity_poly.type
_entity_poly.pdbx_seq_one_letter_code
_entity_poly.pdbx_strand_id
1 'polypeptide(L)'
;MVELVSLVMGGLGLASLFNTCVYYFKNVKIGMQASSDFQTTVVEIGVLQRRFTRWGQAVNVNVPEKPREESDEKLLAGLKNQIRDIFARAENVSQQTANGDEIAVYDITDDLELRPRNLVTKLRDIAKSRESKTS
;
A
#
# COMPACT_ATOMS: atom_id res chain seq x y z
N MET A 1 2.91 16.05 -2.48
CA MET A 1 3.34 14.68 -2.85
C MET A 1 4.45 14.72 -3.92
N VAL A 2 5.53 15.47 -3.67
CA VAL A 2 6.70 15.52 -4.59
C VAL A 2 7.87 14.71 -4.02
N GLU A 3 7.94 14.58 -2.69
CA GLU A 3 9.05 13.94 -1.99
C GLU A 3 9.10 12.40 -2.09
N LEU A 4 7.96 11.74 -2.31
CA LEU A 4 7.91 10.28 -2.54
C LEU A 4 8.36 9.91 -3.96
N VAL A 5 8.11 10.78 -4.94
CA VAL A 5 8.50 10.58 -6.33
C VAL A 5 10.02 10.74 -6.48
N SER A 6 10.64 11.66 -5.73
CA SER A 6 12.10 11.83 -5.72
C SER A 6 12.84 10.72 -4.96
N LEU A 7 12.24 10.08 -3.96
CA LEU A 7 12.86 8.95 -3.25
C LEU A 7 12.95 7.66 -4.11
N VAL A 8 12.11 7.54 -5.14
CA VAL A 8 12.09 6.37 -6.05
C VAL A 8 13.17 6.46 -7.16
N MET A 9 13.78 7.64 -7.36
CA MET A 9 14.70 7.86 -8.50
C MET A 9 16.13 7.35 -8.31
N GLY A 10 16.52 6.82 -7.15
CA GLY A 10 17.90 6.38 -6.89
C GLY A 10 18.02 4.92 -6.47
N GLY A 11 18.07 3.97 -7.41
CA GLY A 11 18.72 2.66 -7.19
C GLY A 11 18.26 1.79 -5.99
N LEU A 12 17.00 1.87 -5.52
CA LEU A 12 16.56 1.07 -4.37
C LEU A 12 15.92 -0.26 -4.82
N GLY A 13 16.41 -1.39 -4.29
CA GLY A 13 16.00 -2.77 -4.63
C GLY A 13 14.57 -3.16 -4.27
N LEU A 14 14.26 -4.47 -4.31
CA LEU A 14 12.90 -5.01 -4.07
C LEU A 14 12.33 -4.59 -2.70
N ALA A 15 13.19 -4.48 -1.69
CA ALA A 15 12.88 -4.00 -0.33
C ALA A 15 12.18 -2.63 -0.33
N SER A 16 12.71 -1.66 -1.09
CA SER A 16 12.13 -0.32 -1.13
C SER A 16 10.78 -0.30 -1.82
N LEU A 17 10.63 -1.02 -2.93
CA LEU A 17 9.34 -1.14 -3.61
C LEU A 17 8.29 -1.75 -2.70
N PHE A 18 8.66 -2.81 -1.98
CA PHE A 18 7.82 -3.44 -0.98
C PHE A 18 7.38 -2.45 0.11
N ASN A 19 8.32 -1.70 0.69
CA ASN A 19 8.02 -0.72 1.74
C ASN A 19 7.13 0.43 1.23
N THR A 20 7.32 0.88 -0.01
CA THR A 20 6.46 1.88 -0.65
C THR A 20 5.03 1.36 -0.82
N CYS A 21 4.83 0.13 -1.30
CA CYS A 21 3.50 -0.47 -1.39
C CYS A 21 2.82 -0.58 -0.02
N VAL A 22 3.56 -1.02 1.00
CA VAL A 22 3.08 -1.07 2.39
C VAL A 22 2.65 0.31 2.89
N TYR A 23 3.44 1.34 2.60
CA TYR A 23 3.10 2.72 2.94
C TYR A 23 1.78 3.14 2.29
N TYR A 24 1.56 2.84 1.02
CA TYR A 24 0.31 3.20 0.35
C TYR A 24 -0.91 2.54 0.98
N PHE A 25 -0.87 1.26 1.32
CA PHE A 25 -1.98 0.58 2.02
C PHE A 25 -2.41 1.30 3.32
N LYS A 26 -1.49 1.98 4.01
CA LYS A 26 -1.76 2.73 5.25
C LYS A 26 -2.39 4.10 5.00
N ASN A 27 -2.22 4.67 3.80
CA ASN A 27 -2.61 6.03 3.49
C ASN A 27 -3.82 6.13 2.54
N VAL A 28 -4.29 5.01 1.99
CA VAL A 28 -5.54 4.98 1.22
C VAL A 28 -6.71 5.38 2.13
N LYS A 29 -7.43 6.40 1.67
CA LYS A 29 -8.63 6.97 2.29
C LYS A 29 -9.83 6.67 1.39
N ILE A 30 -11.02 6.47 1.99
CA ILE A 30 -12.24 6.16 1.25
C ILE A 30 -13.19 7.34 1.36
N GLY A 31 -13.51 7.97 0.22
CA GLY A 31 -14.47 9.07 0.15
C GLY A 31 -15.89 8.59 0.48
N MET A 32 -16.62 9.39 1.25
CA MET A 32 -18.00 9.10 1.66
C MET A 32 -18.96 9.00 0.47
N GLN A 33 -18.68 9.76 -0.58
CA GLN A 33 -19.45 9.76 -1.83
C GLN A 33 -19.11 8.60 -2.77
N ALA A 34 -18.00 7.90 -2.53
CA ALA A 34 -17.44 6.92 -3.47
C ALA A 34 -17.80 5.47 -3.15
N SER A 35 -18.40 5.18 -1.98
CA SER A 35 -18.59 3.80 -1.53
C SER A 35 -19.97 3.56 -0.94
N SER A 36 -20.70 2.62 -1.56
CA SER A 36 -21.91 2.02 -0.98
C SER A 36 -21.59 0.99 0.11
N ASP A 37 -20.32 0.58 0.26
CA ASP A 37 -19.90 -0.45 1.20
C ASP A 37 -18.49 -0.19 1.75
N PHE A 38 -18.36 0.94 2.46
CA PHE A 38 -17.13 1.39 3.09
C PHE A 38 -16.50 0.29 3.96
N GLN A 39 -17.33 -0.41 4.73
CA GLN A 39 -16.87 -1.41 5.67
C GLN A 39 -16.16 -2.57 4.96
N THR A 40 -16.78 -3.11 3.90
CA THR A 40 -16.18 -4.18 3.11
C THR A 40 -14.87 -3.72 2.45
N THR A 41 -14.86 -2.54 1.84
CA THR A 41 -13.63 -2.02 1.20
C THR A 41 -12.47 -1.88 2.19
N VAL A 42 -12.70 -1.38 3.41
CA VAL A 42 -11.63 -1.29 4.42
C VAL A 42 -11.10 -2.67 4.81
N VAL A 43 -11.98 -3.65 4.99
CA VAL A 43 -11.60 -5.03 5.32
C VAL A 43 -10.77 -5.65 4.20
N GLU A 44 -11.17 -5.47 2.94
CA GLU A 44 -10.44 -5.97 1.77
C GLU A 44 -9.03 -5.38 1.68
N ILE A 45 -8.89 -4.07 1.87
CA ILE A 45 -7.60 -3.39 1.93
C ILE A 45 -6.73 -4.00 3.04
N GLY A 46 -7.29 -4.25 4.22
CA GLY A 46 -6.59 -4.90 5.33
C GLY A 46 -6.14 -6.33 5.01
N VAL A 47 -6.95 -7.12 4.31
CA VAL A 47 -6.60 -8.47 3.86
C VAL A 47 -5.48 -8.44 2.83
N LEU A 48 -5.54 -7.52 1.86
CA LEU A 48 -4.50 -7.33 0.85
C LEU A 48 -3.16 -6.94 1.48
N GLN A 49 -3.16 -5.96 2.39
CA GLN A 49 -1.95 -5.58 3.13
C GLN A 49 -1.36 -6.79 3.89
N ARG A 50 -2.19 -7.61 4.55
CA ARG A 50 -1.72 -8.82 5.24
C ARG A 50 -1.12 -9.85 4.29
N ARG A 51 -1.74 -10.07 3.13
CA ARG A 51 -1.21 -11.00 2.10
C ARG A 51 0.13 -10.52 1.58
N PHE A 52 0.23 -9.22 1.27
CA PHE A 52 1.45 -8.60 0.77
C PHE A 52 2.59 -8.68 1.79
N THR A 53 2.35 -8.31 3.05
CA THR A 53 3.36 -8.40 4.11
C THR A 53 3.77 -9.84 4.44
N ARG A 54 2.85 -10.81 4.32
CA ARG A 54 3.20 -12.24 4.43
C ARG A 54 4.17 -12.67 3.34
N TRP A 55 3.92 -12.24 2.09
CA TRP A 55 4.81 -12.53 0.98
C TRP A 55 6.20 -11.93 1.22
N GLY A 56 6.28 -10.66 1.61
CA GLY A 56 7.56 -9.99 1.91
C GLY A 56 8.38 -10.70 2.98
N GLN A 57 7.71 -11.18 4.05
CA GLN A 57 8.35 -12.00 5.08
C GLN A 57 8.85 -13.35 4.53
N ALA A 58 8.04 -14.04 3.73
CA ALA A 58 8.39 -15.36 3.20
C ALA A 58 9.61 -15.33 2.27
N VAL A 59 9.81 -14.22 1.55
CA VAL A 59 10.95 -14.03 0.65
C VAL A 59 12.11 -13.27 1.31
N ASN A 60 12.02 -12.94 2.60
CA ASN A 60 13.00 -12.12 3.33
C ASN A 60 13.34 -10.82 2.61
N VAL A 61 12.31 -10.10 2.16
CA VAL A 61 12.42 -9.00 1.17
C VAL A 61 13.35 -7.85 1.56
N ASN A 62 13.59 -7.64 2.85
CA ASN A 62 14.44 -6.57 3.38
C ASN A 62 15.87 -7.04 3.71
N VAL A 63 16.18 -8.33 3.57
CA VAL A 63 17.55 -8.84 3.73
C VAL A 63 18.37 -8.41 2.50
N PRO A 64 19.62 -7.93 2.68
CA PRO A 64 20.47 -7.50 1.58
C PRO A 64 20.59 -8.59 0.52
N GLU A 65 20.28 -8.21 -0.72
CA GLU A 65 20.23 -9.15 -1.83
C GLU A 65 21.63 -9.60 -2.23
N LYS A 66 21.72 -10.88 -2.62
CA LYS A 66 22.86 -11.35 -3.43
C LYS A 66 22.79 -10.68 -4.82
N PRO A 67 23.91 -10.60 -5.56
CA PRO A 67 23.89 -10.14 -6.94
C PRO A 67 22.81 -10.89 -7.73
N ARG A 68 21.92 -10.15 -8.39
CA ARG A 68 20.83 -10.69 -9.19
C ARG A 68 21.29 -10.94 -10.61
N GLU A 69 20.60 -11.87 -11.28
CA GLU A 69 20.71 -12.00 -12.72
C GLU A 69 20.05 -10.80 -13.42
N GLU A 70 20.54 -10.44 -14.61
CA GLU A 70 20.00 -9.32 -15.41
C GLU A 70 18.49 -9.48 -15.71
N SER A 71 18.02 -10.73 -15.81
CA SER A 71 16.61 -11.10 -15.98
C SER A 71 15.73 -10.64 -14.81
N ASP A 72 16.19 -10.86 -13.57
CA ASP A 72 15.50 -10.47 -12.34
C ASP A 72 15.48 -8.95 -12.18
N GLU A 73 16.55 -8.26 -12.58
CA GLU A 73 16.61 -6.80 -12.57
C GLU A 73 15.59 -6.17 -13.53
N LYS A 74 15.45 -6.72 -14.75
CA LYS A 74 14.42 -6.29 -15.71
C LYS A 74 13.01 -6.52 -15.18
N LEU A 75 12.76 -7.67 -14.56
CA LEU A 75 11.47 -7.99 -13.95
C LEU A 75 11.14 -7.02 -12.81
N LEU A 76 12.12 -6.71 -11.94
CA LEU A 76 11.95 -5.73 -10.88
C LEU A 76 11.67 -4.33 -11.43
N ALA A 77 12.39 -3.90 -12.45
CA ALA A 77 12.14 -2.61 -13.11
C ALA A 77 10.72 -2.53 -13.69
N GLY A 78 10.26 -3.62 -14.32
CA GLY A 78 8.88 -3.73 -14.83
C GLY A 78 7.84 -3.63 -13.71
N LEU A 79 8.03 -4.34 -12.61
CA LEU A 79 7.13 -4.29 -11.45
C LEU A 79 7.08 -2.91 -10.79
N LYS A 80 8.24 -2.24 -10.67
CA LYS A 80 8.32 -0.86 -10.15
C LYS A 80 7.46 0.09 -10.98
N ASN A 81 7.58 0.03 -12.30
CA ASN A 81 6.81 0.88 -13.20
C ASN A 81 5.31 0.57 -13.10
N GLN A 82 4.92 -0.71 -13.08
CA GLN A 82 3.51 -1.09 -12.94
C GLN A 82 2.88 -0.58 -11.64
N ILE A 83 3.58 -0.74 -10.51
CA ILE A 83 3.11 -0.22 -9.21
C ILE A 83 2.96 1.29 -9.26
N ARG A 84 3.97 1.99 -9.77
CA ARG A 84 3.92 3.45 -9.94
C ARG A 84 2.72 3.86 -10.77
N ASP A 85 2.49 3.19 -11.89
CA ASP A 85 1.41 3.51 -12.81
C ASP A 85 0.03 3.22 -12.21
N ILE A 86 -0.12 2.15 -11.41
CA ILE A 86 -1.36 1.85 -10.68
C ILE A 86 -1.68 2.99 -9.71
N PHE A 87 -0.71 3.41 -8.90
CA PHE A 87 -0.93 4.48 -7.92
C PHE A 87 -1.14 5.84 -8.59
N ALA A 88 -0.39 6.16 -9.65
CA ALA A 88 -0.59 7.39 -10.41
C ALA A 88 -1.98 7.44 -11.06
N ARG A 89 -2.48 6.31 -11.58
CA ARG A 89 -3.86 6.23 -12.08
C ARG A 89 -4.88 6.42 -10.97
N ALA A 90 -4.71 5.75 -9.83
CA ALA A 90 -5.61 5.89 -8.69
C ALA A 90 -5.66 7.33 -8.16
N GLU A 91 -4.51 8.00 -8.05
CA GLU A 91 -4.41 9.40 -7.65
C GLU A 91 -5.09 10.33 -8.66
N ASN A 92 -4.83 10.14 -9.95
CA ASN A 92 -5.45 10.95 -11.00
C ASN A 92 -6.98 10.83 -10.97
N VAL A 93 -7.51 9.61 -10.83
CA VAL A 93 -8.96 9.40 -10.66
C VAL A 93 -9.48 10.09 -9.40
N SER A 94 -8.75 10.02 -8.27
CA SER A 94 -9.12 10.71 -7.04
C SER A 94 -9.16 12.23 -7.23
N GLN A 95 -8.18 12.82 -7.93
CA GLN A 95 -8.11 14.27 -8.18
C GLN A 95 -9.25 14.72 -9.11
N GLN A 96 -9.53 13.97 -10.16
CA GLN A 96 -10.67 14.25 -11.06
C GLN A 96 -12.01 14.15 -10.33
N THR A 97 -12.13 13.22 -9.37
CA THR A 97 -13.36 13.07 -8.58
C THR A 97 -13.54 14.23 -7.61
N ALA A 98 -12.44 14.77 -7.07
CA ALA A 98 -12.49 15.91 -6.15
C ALA A 98 -12.94 17.20 -6.84
N ASN A 99 -12.68 17.37 -8.14
CA ASN A 99 -13.01 18.60 -8.89
C ASN A 99 -12.58 19.93 -8.20
N GLY A 100 -11.60 19.88 -7.30
CA GLY A 100 -11.17 21.02 -6.47
C GLY A 100 -11.93 21.22 -5.15
N ASP A 101 -12.98 20.44 -4.91
CA ASP A 101 -13.74 20.43 -3.66
C ASP A 101 -13.14 19.46 -2.63
N GLU A 102 -13.37 19.76 -1.35
CA GLU A 102 -12.98 18.87 -0.26
C GLU A 102 -13.91 17.65 -0.21
N ILE A 103 -13.38 16.48 -0.55
CA ILE A 103 -14.10 15.21 -0.42
C ILE A 103 -14.13 14.82 1.06
N ALA A 104 -15.34 14.69 1.63
CA ALA A 104 -15.51 14.06 2.94
C ALA A 104 -15.07 12.59 2.88
N VAL A 105 -14.22 12.18 3.82
CA VAL A 105 -13.62 10.83 3.89
C VAL A 105 -14.07 10.16 5.18
N TYR A 106 -14.34 8.86 5.10
CA TYR A 106 -14.60 8.06 6.30
C TYR A 106 -13.37 7.90 7.19
N ASP A 107 -13.56 8.04 8.49
CA ASP A 107 -12.59 7.68 9.52
C ASP A 107 -12.78 6.21 9.96
N ILE A 108 -11.71 5.43 9.90
CA ILE A 108 -11.76 4.00 10.25
C ILE A 108 -12.00 3.78 11.75
N THR A 109 -11.62 4.74 12.58
CA THR A 109 -11.78 4.74 14.03
C THR A 109 -13.17 5.19 14.45
N ASP A 110 -13.82 6.09 13.70
CA ASP A 110 -15.12 6.62 14.11
C ASP A 110 -16.27 5.98 13.33
N ASP A 111 -16.12 5.78 12.01
CA ASP A 111 -17.21 5.38 11.13
C ASP A 111 -17.33 3.86 10.93
N LEU A 112 -16.28 3.09 11.27
CA LEU A 112 -16.28 1.64 11.07
C LEU A 112 -16.94 0.92 12.25
N GLU A 113 -17.88 0.01 12.01
CA GLU A 113 -18.49 -0.80 13.07
C GLU A 113 -17.46 -1.59 13.90
N LEU A 114 -17.80 -1.89 15.15
CA LEU A 114 -16.87 -2.49 16.12
C LEU A 114 -16.24 -3.81 15.61
N ARG A 115 -17.01 -4.69 14.97
CA ARG A 115 -16.49 -5.97 14.46
C ARG A 115 -15.48 -5.79 13.31
N PRO A 116 -15.81 -5.13 12.19
CA PRO A 116 -14.86 -4.90 11.12
C PRO A 116 -13.67 -4.06 11.58
N ARG A 117 -13.87 -3.11 12.50
CA ARG A 117 -12.78 -2.35 13.14
C ARG A 117 -11.79 -3.25 13.85
N ASN A 118 -12.26 -4.13 14.73
CA ASN A 118 -11.40 -5.08 15.43
C ASN A 118 -10.65 -6.01 14.47
N LEU A 119 -11.32 -6.46 13.39
CA LEU A 119 -10.69 -7.29 12.37
C LEU A 119 -9.57 -6.53 11.64
N VAL A 120 -9.86 -5.33 11.15
CA VAL A 120 -8.90 -4.49 10.40
C VAL A 120 -7.71 -4.12 11.28
N THR A 121 -7.94 -3.73 12.53
CA THR A 121 -6.87 -3.48 13.50
C THR A 121 -5.98 -4.71 13.66
N LYS A 122 -6.56 -5.89 13.88
CA LYS A 122 -5.78 -7.13 14.00
C LYS A 122 -5.01 -7.48 12.72
N LEU A 123 -5.59 -7.25 11.55
CA LEU A 123 -4.90 -7.46 10.26
C LEU A 123 -3.69 -6.52 10.11
N ARG A 124 -3.85 -5.25 10.49
CA ARG A 124 -2.80 -4.23 10.46
C ARG A 124 -1.70 -4.51 11.48
N ASP A 125 -2.05 -4.95 12.69
CA ASP A 125 -1.07 -5.32 13.72
C ASP A 125 -0.21 -6.49 13.28
N ILE A 126 -0.82 -7.51 12.66
CA ILE A 126 -0.08 -8.65 12.08
C ILE A 126 0.84 -8.17 10.96
N ALA A 127 0.37 -7.28 10.07
CA ALA A 127 1.18 -6.72 8.99
C ALA A 127 2.38 -5.93 9.56
N LYS A 128 2.14 -5.03 10.53
CA LYS A 128 3.15 -4.21 11.19
C LYS A 128 4.20 -5.06 11.92
N SER A 129 3.78 -6.12 12.62
CA SER A 129 4.70 -7.03 13.30
C SER A 129 5.62 -7.78 12.32
N ARG A 130 5.20 -7.96 11.07
CA ARG A 130 6.04 -8.58 10.03
C ARG A 130 7.02 -7.58 9.47
N GLU A 131 6.55 -6.38 9.13
CA GLU A 131 7.40 -5.27 8.68
C GLU A 131 8.60 -5.07 9.61
N SER A 132 8.35 -4.98 10.93
CA SER A 132 9.40 -4.80 11.96
C SER A 132 10.34 -5.97 12.15
N LYS A 133 10.01 -7.17 11.64
CA LYS A 133 10.88 -8.35 11.66
C LYS A 133 11.71 -8.49 10.40
N THR A 134 11.34 -7.73 9.36
CA THR A 134 12.04 -7.68 8.09
C THR A 134 12.96 -6.46 8.01
N SER A 135 12.61 -5.29 8.57
CA SER A 135 13.52 -4.13 8.71
C SER A 135 14.58 -4.35 9.78
#